data_AF-A0A0W0SMR4-F1
#
_entry.id   AF-A0A0W0SMR4-F1
#
_cell.length_a   1.000
_cell.length_b   1.000
_cell.length_c   1.000
_cell.angle_alpha   90.00
_cell.angle_beta   90.00
_cell.angle_gamma   90.00
#
_symmetry.space_group_name_H-M   'P 1'
#
loop_
_entity.id
_entity.type
_entity.pdbx_description
1 polymer ?
#
loop_
_entity_poly.entity_id
_entity_poly.type
_entity_poly.pdbx_seq_one_letter_code
_entity_poly.pdbx_strand_id
1 'polypeptide(L)'
;MVRIALTNQNSNSPYKTAIVDLSERTCLLNHEDKINLYYFKKLDFSHPLLSETSDHSPTNSYCYHFDNFADLWLAPRQVYGTLIHNNDSTDSEFEILPSPSFYKLKTSYQIPFSLDYHKEANEKISVNQLNNIVSNFSAFQFQFQDKLIIKSRFHYRDLPAEVDGDSLYSKDDKIMKLLEQADNFEALELRYINHFIGFGVFARQEISKGACVSFYYGMKKIRPQNLNYYFYPKLDSFNMGIDARECGNIARFINHAPNAEDIPTSTFMAANLISTSYTIFGIEVMAFFALRDIKKGEQLLFNYSKKYFDKMELFKFKLDGNLVNFNDEKLADNREQRITTLRVFARNGIKQALFKLIKHYSLVILAILIFGLVLNYLTFNTN
;
A
#
# COMPACT_ATOMS: atom_id res chain seq x y z
N MET A 1 19.60 8.28 -19.21
CA MET A 1 19.02 8.76 -20.48
C MET A 1 17.52 8.61 -20.35
N VAL A 2 16.77 9.71 -20.33
CA VAL A 2 15.31 9.72 -20.19
C VAL A 2 14.73 10.15 -21.53
N ARG A 3 13.87 9.30 -22.10
CA ARG A 3 13.18 9.52 -23.37
C ARG A 3 11.67 9.65 -23.14
N ILE A 4 11.03 10.58 -23.83
CA ILE A 4 9.58 10.80 -23.73
C ILE A 4 8.96 10.53 -25.10
N ALA A 5 8.11 9.52 -25.20
CA ALA A 5 7.30 9.26 -26.38
C ALA A 5 6.07 10.17 -26.39
N LEU A 6 5.77 10.81 -27.52
CA LEU A 6 4.67 11.74 -27.69
C LEU A 6 3.90 11.43 -28.98
N THR A 7 2.58 11.50 -28.92
CA THR A 7 1.72 11.44 -30.11
C THR A 7 1.26 12.85 -30.52
N ASN A 8 1.33 13.16 -31.81
CA ASN A 8 0.88 14.45 -32.30
C ASN A 8 -0.65 14.53 -32.31
N GLN A 9 -1.20 15.54 -31.66
CA GLN A 9 -2.64 15.84 -31.65
C GLN A 9 -3.09 16.60 -32.90
N ASN A 10 -2.16 17.18 -33.67
CA ASN A 10 -2.48 17.71 -34.99
C ASN A 10 -2.49 16.59 -36.05
N SER A 11 -3.70 16.11 -36.35
CA SER A 11 -3.94 15.05 -37.35
C SER A 11 -3.48 15.41 -38.77
N ASN A 12 -3.35 16.69 -39.12
CA ASN A 12 -2.93 17.14 -40.46
C ASN A 12 -1.41 17.21 -40.63
N SER A 13 -0.66 17.17 -39.53
CA SER A 13 0.80 17.22 -39.57
C SER A 13 1.39 15.95 -40.19
N PRO A 14 2.50 16.03 -40.95
CA PRO A 14 3.23 14.84 -41.40
C PRO A 14 3.95 14.11 -40.26
N TYR A 15 4.18 14.77 -39.11
CA TYR A 15 4.86 14.19 -37.96
C TYR A 15 3.82 13.59 -37.01
N LYS A 16 3.71 12.26 -36.95
CA LYS A 16 2.69 11.57 -36.13
C LYS A 16 3.20 11.25 -34.73
N THR A 17 4.47 10.90 -34.60
CA THR A 17 5.09 10.56 -33.32
C THR A 17 6.43 11.26 -33.14
N ALA A 18 6.81 11.46 -31.89
CA ALA A 18 8.08 12.05 -31.50
C ALA A 18 8.64 11.33 -30.27
N ILE A 19 9.93 11.03 -30.28
CA ILE A 19 10.65 10.59 -29.07
C ILE A 19 11.63 11.70 -28.70
N VAL A 20 11.35 12.41 -27.60
CA VAL A 20 12.20 13.46 -27.07
C VAL A 20 13.28 12.85 -26.18
N ASP A 21 14.54 13.03 -26.54
CA ASP A 21 15.70 12.68 -25.73
C ASP A 21 16.16 13.89 -24.92
N LEU A 22 15.95 13.81 -23.61
CA LEU A 22 16.27 14.92 -22.71
C LEU A 22 17.78 15.08 -22.48
N SER A 23 18.57 14.02 -22.58
CA SER A 23 20.03 14.08 -22.41
C SER A 23 20.71 14.68 -23.63
N GLU A 24 20.31 14.26 -24.82
CA GLU A 24 20.94 14.72 -26.07
C GLU A 24 20.30 16.00 -26.61
N ARG A 25 19.18 16.43 -26.01
CA ARG A 25 18.38 17.57 -26.48
C ARG A 25 17.98 17.41 -27.94
N THR A 26 17.60 16.18 -28.31
CA THR A 26 17.15 15.83 -29.65
C THR A 26 15.75 15.22 -29.62
N CYS A 27 15.13 15.15 -30.79
CA CYS A 27 13.85 14.51 -31.00
C CYS A 27 13.93 13.62 -32.23
N LEU A 28 13.51 12.37 -32.10
CA LEU A 28 13.36 11.44 -33.21
C LEU A 28 11.90 11.46 -33.68
N LEU A 29 11.67 11.93 -34.90
CA LEU A 29 10.34 12.07 -35.51
C LEU A 29 10.00 10.84 -36.34
N ASN A 30 8.79 10.30 -36.18
CA ASN A 30 8.29 9.13 -36.91
C ASN A 30 9.28 7.93 -36.93
N HIS A 31 10.19 7.86 -35.95
CA HIS A 31 11.30 6.88 -35.88
C HIS A 31 12.38 6.98 -36.96
N GLU A 32 12.45 8.08 -37.70
CA GLU A 32 13.38 8.25 -38.83
C GLU A 32 14.30 9.47 -38.64
N ASP A 33 13.72 10.66 -38.53
CA ASP A 33 14.48 11.92 -38.55
C ASP A 33 14.85 12.39 -37.15
N LYS A 34 16.14 12.51 -36.88
CA LYS A 34 16.66 13.08 -35.63
C LYS A 34 16.94 14.57 -35.79
N ILE A 35 16.26 15.40 -34.99
CA ILE A 35 16.40 16.85 -35.01
C ILE A 35 16.72 17.40 -33.62
N ASN A 36 17.24 18.63 -33.54
CA ASN A 36 17.43 19.29 -32.26
C ASN A 36 16.07 19.71 -31.66
N LEU A 37 15.93 19.56 -30.34
CA LEU A 37 14.71 19.89 -29.60
C LEU A 37 14.28 21.36 -29.75
N TYR A 38 15.23 22.28 -29.95
CA TYR A 38 14.94 23.69 -30.23
C TYR A 38 14.16 23.87 -31.55
N TYR A 39 14.51 23.12 -32.60
CA TYR A 39 13.81 23.17 -33.88
C TYR A 39 12.49 22.39 -33.85
N PHE A 40 12.43 21.30 -33.07
CA PHE A 40 11.20 20.52 -32.89
C PHE A 40 10.02 21.38 -32.45
N LYS A 41 10.24 22.30 -31.50
CA LYS A 41 9.21 23.23 -31.00
C LYS A 41 8.65 24.20 -32.05
N LYS A 42 9.28 24.30 -33.22
CA LYS A 42 8.83 25.14 -34.35
C LYS A 42 8.11 24.36 -35.44
N LEU A 43 8.11 23.03 -35.35
CA LEU A 43 7.37 22.18 -36.28
C LEU A 43 5.88 22.23 -35.99
N ASP A 44 5.10 21.78 -36.96
CA ASP A 44 3.67 21.56 -36.79
C ASP A 44 3.40 20.29 -35.94
N PHE A 45 3.86 20.29 -34.69
CA PHE A 45 3.69 19.21 -33.73
C PHE A 45 3.02 19.74 -32.46
N SER A 46 1.84 19.22 -32.16
CA SER A 46 1.03 19.63 -31.02
C SER A 46 0.92 18.49 -30.02
N HIS A 47 1.41 18.72 -28.80
CA HIS A 47 1.18 17.84 -27.67
C HIS A 47 1.12 18.71 -26.39
N PRO A 48 0.19 18.48 -25.45
CA PRO A 48 -0.02 19.33 -24.28
C PRO A 48 1.25 19.52 -23.43
N LEU A 49 2.08 18.48 -23.31
CA LEU A 49 3.35 18.54 -22.58
C LEU A 49 4.33 19.60 -23.11
N LEU A 50 4.28 19.92 -24.40
CA LEU A 50 5.14 20.95 -25.01
C LEU A 50 4.69 22.37 -24.69
N SER A 51 3.48 22.52 -24.16
CA SER A 51 2.89 23.78 -23.73
C SER A 51 2.89 23.98 -22.21
N GLU A 52 3.35 22.99 -21.44
CA GLU A 52 3.45 23.10 -19.98
C GLU A 52 4.45 24.19 -19.61
N THR A 53 4.00 25.18 -18.85
CA THR A 53 4.86 26.23 -18.33
C THR A 53 5.61 25.74 -17.11
N SER A 54 6.90 26.04 -17.06
CA SER A 54 7.73 25.77 -15.89
C SER A 54 8.40 27.06 -15.43
N ASP A 55 8.38 27.31 -14.12
CA ASP A 55 9.11 28.40 -13.52
C ASP A 55 10.62 28.12 -13.65
N HIS A 56 11.36 29.06 -14.21
CA HIS A 56 12.81 28.91 -14.32
C HIS A 56 13.46 28.91 -12.92
N SER A 57 14.12 27.83 -12.56
CA SER A 57 14.93 27.74 -11.33
C SER A 57 16.41 27.98 -11.65
N PRO A 58 17.08 28.97 -11.03
CA PRO A 58 18.51 29.21 -11.27
C PRO A 58 19.41 28.10 -10.71
N THR A 59 18.88 27.25 -9.82
CA THR A 59 19.62 26.16 -9.17
C THR A 59 19.26 24.77 -9.71
N ASN A 60 18.44 24.68 -10.77
CA ASN A 60 17.88 23.42 -11.29
C ASN A 60 17.16 22.57 -10.23
N SER A 61 16.71 23.18 -9.12
CA SER A 61 15.94 22.53 -8.06
C SER A 61 14.51 23.06 -8.08
N TYR A 62 13.54 22.14 -8.08
CA TYR A 62 12.12 22.43 -8.23
C TYR A 62 11.33 21.77 -7.10
N CYS A 63 10.44 22.53 -6.45
CA CYS A 63 9.60 22.05 -5.37
C CYS A 63 8.13 22.18 -5.74
N TYR A 64 7.40 21.06 -5.70
CA TYR A 64 5.97 20.99 -5.98
C TYR A 64 5.22 20.61 -4.71
N HIS A 65 4.25 21.44 -4.35
CA HIS A 65 3.36 21.19 -3.23
C HIS A 65 1.98 20.77 -3.73
N PHE A 66 1.31 19.89 -2.98
CA PHE A 66 -0.07 19.49 -3.29
C PHE A 66 -0.93 19.44 -2.02
N ASP A 67 -2.17 19.93 -2.14
CA ASP A 67 -3.15 19.93 -1.06
C ASP A 67 -4.17 18.79 -1.19
N ASN A 68 -4.40 18.32 -2.42
CA ASN A 68 -5.39 17.30 -2.74
C ASN A 68 -4.93 16.41 -3.91
N PHE A 69 -5.76 15.45 -4.31
CA PHE A 69 -5.43 14.53 -5.40
C PHE A 69 -5.32 15.22 -6.77
N ALA A 70 -6.18 16.22 -7.05
CA ALA A 70 -6.12 16.93 -8.33
C ALA A 70 -4.74 17.61 -8.52
N ASP A 71 -4.21 18.22 -7.46
CA ASP A 71 -2.88 18.82 -7.47
C ASP A 71 -1.78 17.74 -7.62
N LEU A 72 -1.89 16.62 -6.89
CA LEU A 72 -0.93 15.51 -6.97
C LEU A 72 -0.82 14.98 -8.42
N TRP A 73 -1.94 14.88 -9.11
CA TRP A 73 -2.01 14.40 -10.49
C TRP A 73 -1.38 15.34 -11.52
N LEU A 74 -1.10 16.60 -11.16
CA LEU A 74 -0.37 17.53 -12.03
C LEU A 74 1.14 17.34 -11.94
N ALA A 75 1.66 16.74 -10.86
CA ALA A 75 3.09 16.68 -10.60
C ALA A 75 3.90 16.03 -11.73
N PRO A 76 3.48 14.92 -12.37
CA PRO A 76 4.20 14.37 -13.52
C PRO A 76 4.31 15.32 -14.69
N ARG A 77 3.25 16.06 -15.01
CA ARG A 77 3.25 17.05 -16.10
C ARG A 77 4.20 18.19 -15.79
N GLN A 78 4.20 18.67 -14.55
CA GLN A 78 5.10 19.73 -14.11
C GLN A 78 6.56 19.29 -14.20
N VAL A 79 6.90 18.08 -13.75
CA VAL A 79 8.26 17.53 -13.82
C VAL A 79 8.71 17.37 -15.28
N TYR A 80 7.92 16.67 -16.10
CA TYR A 80 8.32 16.38 -17.49
C TYR A 80 8.27 17.61 -18.40
N GLY A 81 7.31 18.51 -18.19
CA GLY A 81 7.29 19.82 -18.83
C GLY A 81 8.55 20.62 -18.49
N THR A 82 8.90 20.70 -17.21
CA THR A 82 10.14 21.36 -16.75
C THR A 82 11.37 20.81 -17.46
N LEU A 83 11.51 19.48 -17.57
CA LEU A 83 12.66 18.87 -18.25
C LEU A 83 12.72 19.18 -19.75
N ILE A 84 11.59 19.25 -20.45
CA ILE A 84 11.53 19.63 -21.87
C ILE A 84 11.95 21.09 -22.08
N HIS A 85 11.61 21.98 -21.14
CA HIS A 85 11.87 23.41 -21.25
C HIS A 85 13.22 23.85 -20.66
N ASN A 86 13.76 23.12 -19.68
CA ASN A 86 15.09 23.39 -19.12
C ASN A 86 16.19 22.93 -20.09
N ASN A 87 17.19 23.80 -20.35
CA ASN A 87 18.33 23.47 -21.21
C ASN A 87 19.33 22.53 -20.54
N ASP A 88 19.38 22.49 -19.21
CA ASP A 88 20.28 21.66 -18.41
C ASP A 88 19.51 20.65 -17.55
N SER A 89 18.73 19.80 -18.23
CA SER A 89 17.80 18.88 -17.59
C SER A 89 18.47 17.74 -16.81
N THR A 90 19.75 17.44 -17.06
CA THR A 90 20.44 16.28 -16.45
C THR A 90 20.80 16.48 -14.98
N ASP A 91 20.98 17.74 -14.57
CA ASP A 91 21.31 18.12 -13.19
C ASP A 91 20.09 18.53 -12.37
N SER A 92 18.89 18.37 -12.95
CA SER A 92 17.64 18.74 -12.28
C SER A 92 17.31 17.86 -11.09
N GLU A 93 16.87 18.51 -10.00
CA GLU A 93 16.37 17.93 -8.78
C GLU A 93 14.91 18.35 -8.57
N PHE A 94 14.09 17.39 -8.14
CA PHE A 94 12.67 17.59 -7.90
C PHE A 94 12.32 17.16 -6.49
N GLU A 95 11.48 17.95 -5.83
CA GLU A 95 10.89 17.63 -4.54
C GLU A 95 9.37 17.74 -4.63
N ILE A 96 8.65 16.68 -4.27
CA ILE A 96 7.18 16.65 -4.25
C ILE A 96 6.74 16.46 -2.80
N LEU A 97 5.97 17.42 -2.26
CA LEU A 97 5.61 17.47 -0.84
C LEU A 97 4.09 17.64 -0.64
N PRO A 98 3.46 16.78 0.18
CA PRO A 98 2.10 17.02 0.62
C PRO A 98 2.07 18.20 1.59
N SER A 99 1.04 19.02 1.51
CA SER A 99 0.75 19.98 2.56
C SER A 99 0.21 19.28 3.82
N PRO A 100 0.16 19.97 4.98
CA PRO A 100 -0.50 19.44 6.17
C PRO A 100 -1.97 19.10 5.97
N SER A 101 -2.65 19.75 5.02
CA SER A 101 -4.08 19.52 4.75
C SER A 101 -4.33 18.17 4.07
N PHE A 102 -3.35 17.67 3.29
CA PHE A 102 -3.44 16.40 2.56
C PHE A 102 -3.55 15.18 3.48
N TYR A 103 -2.91 15.24 4.66
CA TYR A 103 -2.92 14.16 5.66
C TYR A 103 -4.26 13.97 6.37
N LYS A 104 -5.25 14.85 6.12
CA LYS A 104 -6.61 14.62 6.62
C LYS A 104 -7.20 13.39 5.92
N LEU A 105 -7.64 12.42 6.72
CA LEU A 105 -8.39 11.27 6.25
C LEU A 105 -9.67 11.71 5.56
N LYS A 106 -10.16 10.92 4.59
CA LYS A 106 -11.44 11.19 3.91
C LYS A 106 -12.62 11.11 4.88
N THR A 107 -12.51 10.29 5.92
CA THR A 107 -13.52 10.15 6.97
C THR A 107 -12.90 9.80 8.33
N SER A 108 -13.70 9.96 9.39
CA SER A 108 -13.34 9.47 10.72
C SER A 108 -13.68 7.98 10.81
N TYR A 109 -12.66 7.13 10.73
CA TYR A 109 -12.86 5.68 10.72
C TYR A 109 -13.09 5.09 12.11
N GLN A 110 -14.07 4.20 12.19
CA GLN A 110 -14.27 3.25 13.28
C GLN A 110 -14.12 1.84 12.69
N ILE A 111 -12.93 1.27 12.85
CA ILE A 111 -12.51 0.04 12.19
C ILE A 111 -13.06 -1.16 12.99
N PRO A 112 -13.94 -2.00 12.43
CA PRO A 112 -14.38 -3.20 13.10
C PRO A 112 -13.18 -4.11 13.38
N PHE A 113 -13.06 -4.53 14.64
CA PHE A 113 -11.89 -5.26 15.13
C PHE A 113 -12.25 -6.50 15.95
N SER A 114 -11.49 -7.58 15.76
CA SER A 114 -11.53 -8.79 16.60
C SER A 114 -10.14 -9.19 17.09
N LEU A 115 -10.04 -9.55 18.37
CA LEU A 115 -8.85 -10.18 18.96
C LEU A 115 -8.76 -11.69 18.68
N ASP A 116 -9.78 -12.27 18.06
CA ASP A 116 -9.87 -13.69 17.74
C ASP A 116 -10.21 -13.81 16.26
N TYR A 117 -9.23 -14.21 15.45
CA TYR A 117 -9.40 -14.26 14.00
C TYR A 117 -10.44 -15.27 13.51
N HIS A 118 -10.93 -16.17 14.37
CA HIS A 118 -12.05 -17.06 14.05
C HIS A 118 -13.42 -16.42 14.31
N LYS A 119 -13.47 -15.25 14.96
CA LYS A 119 -14.71 -14.57 15.34
C LYS A 119 -14.85 -13.24 14.62
N GLU A 120 -16.08 -12.96 14.19
CA GLU A 120 -16.43 -11.65 13.63
C GLU A 120 -16.17 -10.52 14.62
N ALA A 121 -15.87 -9.34 14.11
CA ALA A 121 -15.63 -8.18 14.95
C ALA A 121 -16.93 -7.67 15.59
N ASN A 122 -16.92 -7.65 16.91
CA ASN A 122 -17.97 -7.10 17.79
C ASN A 122 -17.54 -5.80 18.48
N GLU A 123 -16.27 -5.39 18.33
CA GLU A 123 -15.74 -4.10 18.79
C GLU A 123 -15.30 -3.26 17.58
N LYS A 124 -15.15 -1.95 17.80
CA LYS A 124 -14.55 -1.03 16.82
C LYS A 124 -13.37 -0.33 17.47
N ILE A 125 -12.35 -0.03 16.68
CA ILE A 125 -11.17 0.73 17.09
C ILE A 125 -11.04 1.98 16.23
N SER A 126 -10.57 3.05 16.84
CA SER A 126 -10.19 4.27 16.13
C SER A 126 -8.87 4.07 15.37
N VAL A 127 -8.62 4.94 14.39
CA VAL A 127 -7.33 5.02 13.69
C VAL A 127 -6.17 5.22 14.66
N ASN A 128 -6.32 6.07 15.68
CA ASN A 128 -5.26 6.31 16.66
C ASN A 128 -4.93 5.04 17.45
N GLN A 129 -5.94 4.25 17.82
CA GLN A 129 -5.70 2.95 18.47
C GLN A 129 -4.97 2.00 17.53
N LEU A 130 -5.39 1.88 16.26
CA LEU A 130 -4.70 1.04 15.28
C LEU A 130 -3.24 1.47 15.10
N ASN A 131 -2.98 2.77 14.90
CA ASN A 131 -1.64 3.35 14.76
C ASN A 131 -0.76 2.94 15.94
N ASN A 132 -1.21 3.22 17.16
CA ASN A 132 -0.45 2.90 18.36
C ASN A 132 -0.21 1.38 18.50
N ILE A 133 -1.22 0.54 18.23
CA ILE A 133 -1.08 -0.91 18.33
C ILE A 133 -0.04 -1.43 17.33
N VAL A 134 -0.15 -1.04 16.06
CA VAL A 134 0.79 -1.47 15.02
C VAL A 134 2.20 -0.95 15.31
N SER A 135 2.34 0.31 15.74
CA SER A 135 3.63 0.87 16.17
C SER A 135 4.23 0.12 17.35
N ASN A 136 3.43 -0.36 18.31
CA ASN A 136 3.95 -1.15 19.44
C ASN A 136 4.45 -2.53 19.02
N PHE A 137 3.84 -3.14 18.01
CA PHE A 137 4.28 -4.43 17.47
C PHE A 137 5.41 -4.29 16.43
N SER A 138 5.73 -3.07 16.02
CA SER A 138 6.67 -2.78 14.95
C SER A 138 7.90 -2.04 15.47
N ALA A 139 9.02 -2.13 14.76
CA ALA A 139 10.19 -1.30 15.04
C ALA A 139 10.09 0.11 14.40
N PHE A 140 8.88 0.56 14.05
CA PHE A 140 8.63 1.81 13.33
C PHE A 140 7.29 2.41 13.75
N GLN A 141 7.11 3.71 13.50
CA GLN A 141 5.84 4.40 13.71
C GLN A 141 4.92 4.18 12.51
N PHE A 142 3.75 3.61 12.75
CA PHE A 142 2.73 3.40 11.74
C PHE A 142 1.68 4.51 11.75
N GLN A 143 1.31 4.97 10.56
CA GLN A 143 0.25 5.94 10.33
C GLN A 143 -0.73 5.41 9.28
N PHE A 144 -1.96 5.11 9.72
CA PHE A 144 -3.04 4.82 8.80
C PHE A 144 -3.31 6.00 7.87
N GLN A 145 -3.41 5.73 6.56
CA GLN A 145 -3.73 6.72 5.55
C GLN A 145 -4.54 6.10 4.42
N ASP A 146 -5.63 6.75 4.02
CA ASP A 146 -6.57 6.30 2.98
C ASP A 146 -6.34 6.99 1.61
N LYS A 147 -5.10 7.41 1.40
CA LYS A 147 -4.63 8.13 0.21
C LYS A 147 -3.21 7.71 -0.14
N LEU A 148 -2.90 7.76 -1.43
CA LEU A 148 -1.52 7.64 -1.91
C LEU A 148 -0.75 8.93 -1.58
N ILE A 149 0.46 8.81 -1.05
CA ILE A 149 1.32 9.96 -0.72
C ILE A 149 2.58 9.92 -1.59
N ILE A 150 2.96 11.06 -2.17
CA ILE A 150 4.32 11.29 -2.66
C ILE A 150 4.98 12.30 -1.74
N LYS A 151 6.00 11.89 -0.99
CA LYS A 151 6.86 12.77 -0.20
C LYS A 151 8.30 12.39 -0.49
N SER A 152 8.85 12.95 -1.56
CA SER A 152 10.13 12.48 -2.09
C SER A 152 10.92 13.59 -2.74
N ARG A 153 12.24 13.48 -2.62
CA ARG A 153 13.22 14.22 -3.39
C ARG A 153 13.95 13.24 -4.30
N PHE A 154 14.07 13.58 -5.58
CA PHE A 154 14.68 12.72 -6.60
C PHE A 154 15.34 13.55 -7.70
N HIS A 155 16.23 12.92 -8.45
CA HIS A 155 16.95 13.57 -9.55
C HIS A 155 16.50 13.01 -10.90
N TYR A 156 16.87 13.72 -11.98
CA TYR A 156 16.71 13.25 -13.36
C TYR A 156 17.13 11.78 -13.57
N ARG A 157 18.25 11.37 -12.97
CA ARG A 157 18.78 10.00 -13.08
C ARG A 157 17.92 8.93 -12.41
N ASP A 158 17.01 9.30 -11.51
CA ASP A 158 16.14 8.36 -10.82
C ASP A 158 14.85 8.07 -11.62
N LEU A 159 14.53 8.91 -12.62
CA LEU A 159 13.40 8.74 -13.53
C LEU A 159 13.58 7.51 -14.44
N PRO A 160 12.48 6.92 -14.93
CA PRO A 160 12.55 5.81 -15.88
C PRO A 160 13.24 6.24 -17.18
N ALA A 161 13.90 5.28 -17.84
CA ALA A 161 14.63 5.54 -19.08
C ALA A 161 13.70 5.94 -20.24
N GLU A 162 12.44 5.53 -20.18
CA GLU A 162 11.42 5.85 -21.16
C GLU A 162 10.08 6.09 -20.48
N VAL A 163 9.34 7.08 -20.98
CA VAL A 163 8.04 7.50 -20.48
C VAL A 163 7.12 7.72 -21.67
N ASP A 164 5.91 7.19 -21.56
CA ASP A 164 4.81 7.58 -22.44
C ASP A 164 4.25 8.93 -21.98
N GLY A 165 4.51 9.99 -22.75
CA GLY A 165 4.05 11.34 -22.46
C GLY A 165 2.54 11.52 -22.62
N ASP A 166 1.87 10.68 -23.43
CA ASP A 166 0.42 10.70 -23.55
C ASP A 166 -0.22 10.20 -22.24
N SER A 167 0.42 9.23 -21.59
CA SER A 167 -0.06 8.66 -20.32
C SER A 167 -0.18 9.70 -19.18
N LEU A 168 0.60 10.79 -19.24
CA LEU A 168 0.57 11.91 -18.28
C LEU A 168 -0.76 12.70 -18.33
N TYR A 169 -1.53 12.54 -19.40
CA TYR A 169 -2.84 13.17 -19.60
C TYR A 169 -3.99 12.16 -19.60
N SER A 170 -3.67 10.87 -19.57
CA SER A 170 -4.65 9.78 -19.52
C SER A 170 -5.15 9.52 -18.11
N LYS A 171 -6.42 9.17 -17.98
CA LYS A 171 -7.02 8.67 -16.74
C LYS A 171 -8.14 7.68 -17.06
N ASP A 172 -8.40 6.78 -16.12
CA ASP A 172 -9.62 5.98 -16.11
C ASP A 172 -10.62 6.62 -15.12
N ASP A 173 -11.72 7.16 -15.65
CA ASP A 173 -12.74 7.84 -14.84
C ASP A 173 -13.42 6.91 -13.81
N LYS A 174 -13.53 5.60 -14.09
CA LYS A 174 -14.09 4.65 -13.13
C LYS A 174 -13.12 4.44 -11.98
N ILE A 175 -11.83 4.26 -12.29
CA ILE A 175 -10.79 4.08 -11.26
C ILE A 175 -10.63 5.35 -10.44
N MET A 176 -10.67 6.53 -11.06
CA MET A 176 -10.65 7.81 -10.35
C MET A 176 -11.79 7.93 -9.33
N LYS A 177 -13.02 7.58 -9.71
CA LYS A 177 -14.16 7.57 -8.78
C LYS A 177 -13.96 6.60 -7.63
N LEU A 178 -13.37 5.42 -7.88
CA LEU A 178 -13.07 4.45 -6.82
C LEU A 178 -11.94 4.95 -5.90
N LEU A 179 -10.93 5.66 -6.41
CA LEU A 179 -9.86 6.26 -5.61
C LEU A 179 -10.34 7.34 -4.66
N GLU A 180 -11.41 8.06 -5.01
CA GLU A 180 -12.02 9.07 -4.15
C GLU A 180 -12.76 8.46 -2.96
N GLN A 181 -13.14 7.18 -3.04
CA GLN A 181 -13.84 6.49 -1.97
C GLN A 181 -12.93 6.22 -0.77
N ALA A 182 -13.55 6.24 0.41
CA ALA A 182 -12.96 5.81 1.66
C ALA A 182 -12.90 4.28 1.73
N ASP A 183 -12.04 3.73 2.59
CA ASP A 183 -12.01 2.29 2.85
C ASP A 183 -13.39 1.82 3.38
N ASN A 184 -13.91 0.72 2.82
CA ASN A 184 -15.25 0.23 3.15
C ASN A 184 -15.25 -0.64 4.42
N PHE A 185 -15.26 0.00 5.59
CA PHE A 185 -15.35 -0.69 6.88
C PHE A 185 -16.75 -1.21 7.24
N GLU A 186 -17.75 -1.05 6.37
CA GLU A 186 -19.01 -1.78 6.48
C GLU A 186 -18.85 -3.20 5.93
N ALA A 187 -18.10 -3.33 4.84
CA ALA A 187 -17.81 -4.60 4.18
C ALA A 187 -16.57 -5.32 4.74
N LEU A 188 -15.67 -4.61 5.42
CA LEU A 188 -14.37 -5.13 5.86
C LEU A 188 -14.18 -5.03 7.38
N GLU A 189 -13.44 -5.97 7.93
CA GLU A 189 -12.97 -5.93 9.31
C GLU A 189 -11.52 -6.39 9.45
N LEU A 190 -10.88 -5.93 10.51
CA LEU A 190 -9.53 -6.33 10.88
C LEU A 190 -9.62 -7.38 11.99
N ARG A 191 -8.87 -8.47 11.88
CA ARG A 191 -8.73 -9.43 12.98
C ARG A 191 -7.27 -9.68 13.30
N TYR A 192 -6.94 -9.76 14.58
CA TYR A 192 -5.61 -10.15 15.03
C TYR A 192 -5.45 -11.68 14.94
N ILE A 193 -4.42 -12.15 14.24
CA ILE A 193 -4.14 -13.55 14.00
C ILE A 193 -3.17 -14.08 15.06
N ASN A 194 -1.93 -13.59 15.05
CA ASN A 194 -0.86 -13.98 15.99
C ASN A 194 0.34 -13.01 15.87
N HIS A 195 1.40 -13.22 16.65
CA HIS A 195 2.60 -12.39 16.64
C HIS A 195 3.48 -12.55 15.39
N PHE A 196 3.29 -13.62 14.60
CA PHE A 196 4.11 -13.89 13.40
C PHE A 196 3.66 -13.04 12.22
N ILE A 197 2.35 -12.95 11.99
CA ILE A 197 1.78 -12.24 10.83
C ILE A 197 0.99 -10.98 11.23
N GLY A 198 0.67 -10.82 12.52
CA GLY A 198 -0.08 -9.69 13.03
C GLY A 198 -1.55 -9.81 12.70
N PHE A 199 -2.01 -9.01 11.73
CA PHE A 199 -3.43 -8.87 11.40
C PHE A 199 -3.79 -9.54 10.08
N GLY A 200 -5.08 -9.79 9.86
CA GLY A 200 -5.67 -10.10 8.57
C GLY A 200 -6.91 -9.26 8.32
N VAL A 201 -7.26 -9.09 7.05
CA VAL A 201 -8.52 -8.45 6.64
C VAL A 201 -9.54 -9.54 6.32
N PHE A 202 -10.77 -9.35 6.80
CA PHE A 202 -11.86 -10.31 6.63
C PHE A 202 -13.10 -9.61 6.08
N ALA A 203 -13.91 -10.35 5.32
CA ALA A 203 -15.17 -9.85 4.81
C ALA A 203 -16.25 -9.86 5.92
N ARG A 204 -16.97 -8.75 6.11
CA ARG A 204 -18.13 -8.63 7.00
C ARG A 204 -19.46 -8.98 6.32
N GLN A 205 -19.45 -8.97 5.00
CA GLN A 205 -20.57 -9.30 4.12
C GLN A 205 -20.05 -10.07 2.91
N GLU A 206 -20.97 -10.56 2.08
CA GLU A 206 -20.60 -11.17 0.81
C GLU A 206 -19.99 -10.11 -0.13
N ILE A 207 -18.93 -10.47 -0.85
CA ILE A 207 -18.29 -9.62 -1.87
C ILE A 207 -18.37 -10.36 -3.19
N SER A 208 -19.05 -9.77 -4.17
CA SER A 208 -19.22 -10.37 -5.49
C SER A 208 -17.91 -10.41 -6.28
N LYS A 209 -17.75 -11.43 -7.13
CA LYS A 209 -16.66 -11.53 -8.10
C LYS A 209 -16.52 -10.23 -8.92
N GLY A 210 -15.29 -9.77 -9.09
CA GLY A 210 -14.95 -8.56 -9.83
C GLY A 210 -15.21 -7.25 -9.08
N ALA A 211 -15.75 -7.28 -7.85
CA ALA A 211 -15.88 -6.08 -7.05
C ALA A 211 -14.49 -5.54 -6.66
N CYS A 212 -14.32 -4.21 -6.73
CA CYS A 212 -13.17 -3.52 -6.15
C CYS A 212 -13.27 -3.58 -4.64
N VAL A 213 -12.25 -4.14 -3.98
CA VAL A 213 -12.22 -4.33 -2.54
C VAL A 213 -11.54 -3.18 -1.83
N SER A 214 -10.34 -2.80 -2.30
CA SER A 214 -9.57 -1.70 -1.74
C SER A 214 -8.43 -1.33 -2.68
N PHE A 215 -8.06 -0.05 -2.71
CA PHE A 215 -6.73 0.34 -3.19
C PHE A 215 -5.67 -0.01 -2.14
N TYR A 216 -4.45 -0.26 -2.60
CA TYR A 216 -3.29 -0.38 -1.73
C TYR A 216 -2.60 0.97 -1.64
N TYR A 217 -2.82 1.66 -0.52
CA TYR A 217 -2.23 2.96 -0.27
C TYR A 217 -0.95 2.85 0.55
N GLY A 218 -0.07 3.80 0.30
CA GLY A 218 1.16 3.99 1.04
C GLY A 218 1.93 5.19 0.51
N MET A 219 3.22 5.24 0.81
CA MET A 219 4.12 6.28 0.34
C MET A 219 4.86 5.82 -0.92
N LYS A 220 4.84 6.63 -1.97
CA LYS A 220 5.62 6.40 -3.18
C LYS A 220 7.11 6.59 -2.89
N LYS A 221 7.92 5.59 -3.22
CA LYS A 221 9.38 5.60 -3.01
C LYS A 221 10.10 4.94 -4.18
N ILE A 222 11.25 5.49 -4.54
CA ILE A 222 12.17 4.88 -5.53
C ILE A 222 12.97 3.75 -4.86
N ARG A 223 13.43 4.00 -3.62
CA ARG A 223 14.26 3.07 -2.83
C ARG A 223 13.64 2.87 -1.45
N PRO A 224 12.81 1.83 -1.26
CA PRO A 224 12.27 1.52 0.06
C PRO A 224 13.38 0.98 0.97
N GLN A 225 13.28 1.23 2.27
CA GLN A 225 14.22 0.67 3.25
C GLN A 225 14.04 -0.85 3.42
N ASN A 226 12.84 -1.34 3.16
CA ASN A 226 12.45 -2.73 3.37
C ASN A 226 11.34 -3.09 2.34
N LEU A 227 11.34 -4.34 1.87
CA LEU A 227 10.49 -4.77 0.76
C LEU A 227 9.18 -5.47 1.21
N ASN A 228 8.98 -5.68 2.51
CA ASN A 228 7.88 -6.49 3.05
C ASN A 228 6.48 -5.92 2.79
N TYR A 229 6.40 -4.63 2.43
CA TYR A 229 5.17 -3.90 2.15
C TYR A 229 5.31 -3.06 0.85
N TYR A 230 6.19 -3.48 -0.05
CA TYR A 230 6.54 -2.70 -1.24
C TYR A 230 6.01 -3.34 -2.52
N PHE A 231 5.18 -2.59 -3.25
CA PHE A 231 4.83 -2.90 -4.62
C PHE A 231 5.78 -2.20 -5.58
N TYR A 232 6.50 -3.00 -6.37
CA TYR A 232 7.38 -2.47 -7.41
C TYR A 232 6.59 -1.74 -8.49
N PRO A 233 7.08 -0.59 -8.98
CA PRO A 233 6.49 0.06 -10.13
C PRO A 233 6.70 -0.78 -11.39
N LYS A 234 5.71 -0.75 -12.28
CA LYS A 234 5.76 -1.29 -13.63
C LYS A 234 5.68 -0.19 -14.67
N LEU A 235 4.78 0.77 -14.48
CA LEU A 235 4.43 1.81 -15.45
C LEU A 235 4.41 3.21 -14.82
N ASP A 236 4.97 3.36 -13.62
CA ASP A 236 5.03 4.64 -12.92
C ASP A 236 6.00 5.63 -13.57
N SER A 237 5.52 6.82 -13.87
CA SER A 237 6.30 7.87 -14.53
C SER A 237 7.44 8.41 -13.67
N PHE A 238 7.45 8.17 -12.35
CA PHE A 238 8.57 8.55 -11.48
C PHE A 238 9.43 7.35 -11.07
N ASN A 239 9.16 6.17 -11.62
CA ASN A 239 9.81 4.92 -11.21
C ASN A 239 9.71 4.69 -9.68
N MET A 240 8.58 5.10 -9.09
CA MET A 240 8.30 4.96 -7.66
C MET A 240 7.32 3.82 -7.40
N GLY A 241 7.67 2.87 -6.54
CA GLY A 241 6.73 1.88 -6.04
C GLY A 241 5.96 2.36 -4.80
N ILE A 242 4.99 1.58 -4.35
CA ILE A 242 4.15 1.91 -3.19
C ILE A 242 4.68 1.17 -1.96
N ASP A 243 5.20 1.90 -0.97
CA ASP A 243 5.66 1.38 0.32
C ASP A 243 4.60 1.64 1.41
N ALA A 244 3.95 0.59 1.88
CA ALA A 244 2.93 0.68 2.94
C ALA A 244 3.46 0.35 4.35
N ARG A 245 4.78 0.29 4.55
CA ARG A 245 5.38 -0.09 5.84
C ARG A 245 4.95 0.86 6.95
N GLU A 246 5.35 2.12 6.84
CA GLU A 246 5.14 3.17 7.86
C GLU A 246 3.82 3.90 7.68
N CYS A 247 3.28 3.91 6.46
CA CYS A 247 2.03 4.59 6.16
C CYS A 247 1.23 3.79 5.14
N GLY A 248 -0.04 3.52 5.41
CA GLY A 248 -0.90 2.77 4.49
C GLY A 248 -2.29 2.53 5.04
N ASN A 249 -3.17 1.94 4.24
CA ASN A 249 -4.58 1.73 4.58
C ASN A 249 -4.88 0.28 5.00
N ILE A 250 -6.15 -0.11 5.06
CA ILE A 250 -6.55 -1.49 5.45
C ILE A 250 -5.89 -2.57 4.58
N ALA A 251 -5.64 -2.27 3.29
CA ALA A 251 -5.12 -3.23 2.33
C ALA A 251 -3.71 -3.75 2.65
N ARG A 252 -2.93 -3.02 3.46
CA ARG A 252 -1.59 -3.47 3.91
C ARG A 252 -1.63 -4.73 4.78
N PHE A 253 -2.79 -5.05 5.35
CA PHE A 253 -3.01 -6.19 6.24
C PHE A 253 -3.63 -7.39 5.51
N ILE A 254 -3.83 -7.32 4.19
CA ILE A 254 -4.30 -8.46 3.40
C ILE A 254 -3.14 -9.43 3.25
N ASN A 255 -3.31 -10.66 3.71
CA ASN A 255 -2.23 -11.63 3.79
C ASN A 255 -2.01 -12.41 2.48
N HIS A 256 -0.90 -13.13 2.45
CA HIS A 256 -0.55 -14.00 1.34
C HIS A 256 -1.43 -15.26 1.27
N ALA A 257 -1.80 -15.64 0.05
CA ALA A 257 -2.08 -17.03 -0.31
C ALA A 257 -1.65 -17.32 -1.76
N PRO A 258 -1.28 -18.58 -2.09
CA PRO A 258 -1.00 -18.98 -3.47
C PRO A 258 -2.26 -18.90 -4.35
N ASN A 259 -2.08 -18.83 -5.67
CA ASN A 259 -3.22 -18.96 -6.59
C ASN A 259 -3.79 -20.37 -6.51
N ALA A 260 -5.07 -20.54 -6.88
CA ALA A 260 -5.73 -21.84 -6.82
C ALA A 260 -5.00 -22.92 -7.65
N GLU A 261 -4.40 -22.56 -8.79
CA GLU A 261 -3.64 -23.51 -9.61
C GLU A 261 -2.31 -23.93 -8.99
N ASP A 262 -1.75 -23.12 -8.09
CA ASP A 262 -0.44 -23.33 -7.47
C ASP A 262 -0.53 -24.17 -6.18
N ILE A 263 -1.73 -24.60 -5.78
CA ILE A 263 -1.94 -25.32 -4.53
C ILE A 263 -1.77 -26.82 -4.77
N PRO A 264 -0.74 -27.46 -4.18
CA PRO A 264 -0.47 -28.87 -4.41
C PRO A 264 -1.48 -29.81 -3.74
N THR A 265 -2.23 -29.34 -2.73
CA THR A 265 -3.24 -30.14 -2.01
C THR A 265 -4.47 -29.30 -1.65
N SER A 266 -5.68 -29.87 -1.67
CA SER A 266 -6.93 -29.18 -1.32
C SER A 266 -7.05 -28.76 0.16
N THR A 267 -5.95 -28.63 0.89
CA THR A 267 -5.89 -28.37 2.34
C THR A 267 -5.56 -26.92 2.68
N PHE A 268 -5.12 -26.11 1.71
CA PHE A 268 -4.74 -24.71 1.90
C PHE A 268 -5.76 -23.75 1.31
N MET A 269 -5.83 -22.55 1.89
CA MET A 269 -6.59 -21.45 1.31
C MET A 269 -5.89 -20.92 0.06
N ALA A 270 -6.69 -20.59 -0.95
CA ALA A 270 -6.25 -19.91 -2.16
C ALA A 270 -6.45 -18.40 -2.06
N ALA A 271 -5.67 -17.66 -2.83
CA ALA A 271 -5.93 -16.25 -3.10
C ALA A 271 -7.37 -16.09 -3.62
N ASN A 272 -8.11 -15.19 -3.00
CA ASN A 272 -9.46 -14.79 -3.41
C ASN A 272 -9.47 -13.37 -3.97
N LEU A 273 -8.32 -12.68 -3.95
CA LEU A 273 -8.10 -11.38 -4.56
C LEU A 273 -7.01 -11.42 -5.63
N ILE A 274 -7.14 -10.52 -6.60
CA ILE A 274 -6.10 -10.17 -7.58
C ILE A 274 -5.74 -8.70 -7.44
N SER A 275 -4.45 -8.39 -7.54
CA SER A 275 -3.98 -7.01 -7.64
C SER A 275 -3.91 -6.57 -9.10
N THR A 276 -4.35 -5.35 -9.39
CA THR A 276 -4.27 -4.74 -10.73
C THR A 276 -3.68 -3.34 -10.60
N SER A 277 -2.66 -3.06 -11.40
CA SER A 277 -2.06 -1.73 -11.52
C SER A 277 -2.83 -0.91 -12.54
N TYR A 278 -3.06 0.36 -12.22
CA TYR A 278 -3.59 1.36 -13.15
C TYR A 278 -2.66 2.56 -13.15
N THR A 279 -2.49 3.18 -14.31
CA THR A 279 -1.77 4.46 -14.43
C THR A 279 -2.78 5.58 -14.54
N ILE A 280 -2.64 6.59 -13.69
CA ILE A 280 -3.49 7.78 -13.68
C ILE A 280 -2.57 8.99 -13.76
N PHE A 281 -2.64 9.69 -14.89
CA PHE A 281 -1.79 10.84 -15.18
C PHE A 281 -0.30 10.53 -14.96
N GLY A 282 0.15 9.34 -15.38
CA GLY A 282 1.52 8.85 -15.19
C GLY A 282 1.80 8.21 -13.83
N ILE A 283 0.94 8.39 -12.82
CA ILE A 283 1.16 7.81 -11.49
C ILE A 283 0.52 6.43 -11.40
N GLU A 284 1.32 5.42 -11.07
CA GLU A 284 0.82 4.06 -10.88
C GLU A 284 0.17 3.88 -9.51
N VAL A 285 -1.08 3.43 -9.52
CA VAL A 285 -1.88 3.00 -8.36
C VAL A 285 -2.18 1.51 -8.44
N MET A 286 -2.48 0.88 -7.31
CA MET A 286 -2.84 -0.53 -7.27
C MET A 286 -4.15 -0.76 -6.54
N ALA A 287 -5.02 -1.58 -7.11
CA ALA A 287 -6.29 -2.00 -6.51
C ALA A 287 -6.42 -3.52 -6.44
N PHE A 288 -7.13 -3.98 -5.41
CA PHE A 288 -7.54 -5.37 -5.26
C PHE A 288 -8.97 -5.60 -5.72
N PHE A 289 -9.16 -6.66 -6.50
CA PHE A 289 -10.47 -7.11 -6.97
C PHE A 289 -10.73 -8.54 -6.53
N ALA A 290 -11.99 -8.86 -6.25
CA ALA A 290 -12.40 -10.22 -5.93
C ALA A 290 -12.29 -11.16 -7.15
N LEU A 291 -11.55 -12.25 -7.04
CA LEU A 291 -11.39 -13.27 -8.09
C LEU A 291 -12.63 -14.16 -8.26
N ARG A 292 -13.40 -14.29 -7.19
CA ARG A 292 -14.65 -15.05 -7.07
C ARG A 292 -15.54 -14.39 -6.03
N ASP A 293 -16.74 -14.91 -5.83
CA ASP A 293 -17.55 -14.52 -4.70
C ASP A 293 -16.84 -14.91 -3.39
N ILE A 294 -16.80 -13.96 -2.44
CA ILE A 294 -16.16 -14.08 -1.14
C ILE A 294 -17.24 -14.07 -0.07
N LYS A 295 -17.27 -15.08 0.79
CA LYS A 295 -18.32 -15.23 1.80
C LYS A 295 -18.07 -14.30 2.99
N LYS A 296 -19.14 -13.93 3.69
CA LYS A 296 -19.03 -13.31 5.02
C LYS A 296 -18.14 -14.17 5.93
N GLY A 297 -17.20 -13.52 6.61
CA GLY A 297 -16.27 -14.10 7.56
C GLY A 297 -15.01 -14.70 6.93
N GLU A 298 -14.90 -14.71 5.59
CA GLU A 298 -13.73 -15.21 4.89
C GLU A 298 -12.55 -14.21 4.98
N GLN A 299 -11.32 -14.72 5.15
CA GLN A 299 -10.11 -13.89 5.08
C GLN A 299 -9.84 -13.47 3.64
N LEU A 300 -9.48 -12.20 3.45
CA LEU A 300 -9.02 -11.68 2.18
C LEU A 300 -7.55 -12.01 1.98
N LEU A 301 -7.23 -12.61 0.83
CA LEU A 301 -5.92 -13.18 0.55
C LEU A 301 -5.52 -12.92 -0.91
N PHE A 302 -4.27 -12.54 -1.14
CA PHE A 302 -3.73 -12.37 -2.50
C PHE A 302 -2.34 -13.00 -2.65
N ASN A 303 -1.93 -13.26 -3.88
CA ASN A 303 -0.61 -13.80 -4.15
C ASN A 303 0.46 -12.70 -4.19
N TYR A 304 1.31 -12.68 -3.16
CA TYR A 304 2.47 -11.78 -3.02
C TYR A 304 3.56 -11.99 -4.08
N SER A 305 3.46 -13.04 -4.89
CA SER A 305 4.46 -13.54 -5.84
C SER A 305 5.68 -14.20 -5.19
N LYS A 306 6.36 -15.04 -5.98
CA LYS A 306 7.58 -15.75 -5.54
C LYS A 306 8.70 -14.81 -5.09
N LYS A 307 8.90 -13.69 -5.81
CA LYS A 307 9.95 -12.70 -5.54
C LYS A 307 9.90 -12.15 -4.11
N TYR A 308 8.71 -12.07 -3.51
CA TYR A 308 8.55 -11.64 -2.13
C TYR A 308 9.26 -12.59 -1.14
N PHE A 309 9.14 -13.90 -1.39
CA PHE A 309 9.64 -14.95 -0.51
C PHE A 309 11.11 -15.32 -0.73
N ASP A 310 11.81 -14.65 -1.65
CA ASP A 310 13.26 -14.84 -1.83
C ASP A 310 14.05 -14.49 -0.55
N LYS A 311 13.50 -13.61 0.29
CA LYS A 311 14.11 -13.14 1.55
C LYS A 311 13.22 -13.28 2.78
N MET A 312 11.98 -13.73 2.59
CA MET A 312 10.94 -13.73 3.62
C MET A 312 10.44 -15.14 3.85
N GLU A 313 10.13 -15.45 5.11
CA GLU A 313 9.53 -16.74 5.45
C GLU A 313 8.13 -16.86 4.83
N LEU A 314 7.85 -18.03 4.26
CA LEU A 314 6.55 -18.34 3.68
C LEU A 314 5.62 -18.89 4.76
N PHE A 315 4.57 -18.14 5.06
CA PHE A 315 3.44 -18.61 5.86
C PHE A 315 2.23 -18.95 4.98
N LYS A 316 1.48 -19.97 5.37
CA LYS A 316 0.29 -20.44 4.64
C LYS A 316 -0.88 -20.61 5.60
N PHE A 317 -2.09 -20.43 5.08
CA PHE A 317 -3.31 -20.73 5.82
C PHE A 317 -3.89 -22.08 5.37
N LYS A 318 -4.20 -22.95 6.33
CA LYS A 318 -5.02 -24.15 6.10
C LYS A 318 -6.49 -23.74 5.95
N LEU A 319 -7.33 -24.61 5.38
CA LEU A 319 -8.77 -24.34 5.18
C LEU A 319 -9.54 -24.04 6.48
N ASP A 320 -9.05 -24.51 7.62
CA ASP A 320 -9.61 -24.22 8.95
C ASP A 320 -9.16 -22.84 9.50
N GLY A 321 -8.37 -22.10 8.74
CA GLY A 321 -7.82 -20.79 9.08
C GLY A 321 -6.51 -20.83 9.85
N ASN A 322 -5.99 -22.00 10.24
CA ASN A 322 -4.73 -22.07 10.99
C ASN A 322 -3.53 -21.64 10.12
N LEU A 323 -2.66 -20.80 10.68
CA LEU A 323 -1.39 -20.41 10.07
C LEU A 323 -0.34 -21.52 10.27
N VAL A 324 0.39 -21.85 9.22
CA VAL A 324 1.53 -22.79 9.24
C VAL A 324 2.76 -22.21 8.55
N ASN A 325 3.94 -22.70 8.92
CA ASN A 325 5.20 -22.37 8.23
C ASN A 325 5.41 -23.24 6.97
N PHE A 326 6.58 -23.12 6.35
CA PHE A 326 6.94 -23.91 5.17
C PHE A 326 6.91 -25.45 5.41
N ASN A 327 7.15 -25.89 6.65
CA ASN A 327 7.18 -27.29 7.08
C ASN A 327 5.80 -27.80 7.55
N ASP A 328 4.72 -27.04 7.30
CA ASP A 328 3.37 -27.35 7.77
C ASP A 328 3.19 -27.39 9.30
N GLU A 329 4.13 -26.80 10.06
CA GLU A 329 4.03 -26.68 11.50
C GLU A 329 3.10 -25.52 11.89
N LYS A 330 2.18 -25.77 12.82
CA LYS A 330 1.23 -24.76 13.29
C LYS A 330 1.93 -23.62 14.01
N LEU A 331 1.69 -22.41 13.52
CA LEU A 331 2.17 -21.17 14.12
C LEU A 331 1.10 -20.55 15.01
N ALA A 332 1.34 -20.57 16.33
CA ALA A 332 0.47 -19.98 17.32
C ALA A 332 1.28 -19.27 18.41
N ASP A 333 0.72 -18.20 18.97
CA ASP A 333 1.33 -17.52 20.11
C ASP A 333 1.47 -18.48 21.29
N ASN A 334 2.66 -18.50 21.89
CA ASN A 334 2.85 -19.09 23.20
C ASN A 334 2.20 -18.23 24.29
N ARG A 335 2.17 -18.72 25.54
CA ARG A 335 1.48 -18.02 26.65
C ARG A 335 2.05 -16.62 26.91
N GLU A 336 3.37 -16.46 26.87
CA GLU A 336 4.03 -15.18 27.12
C GLU A 336 3.69 -14.16 26.04
N GLN A 337 3.80 -14.57 24.77
CA GLN A 337 3.44 -13.75 23.62
C GLN A 337 1.98 -13.30 23.70
N ARG A 338 1.04 -14.21 24.01
CA ARG A 338 -0.38 -13.86 24.21
C ARG A 338 -0.57 -12.79 25.27
N ILE A 339 0.10 -12.93 26.43
CA ILE A 339 -0.03 -11.96 27.53
C ILE A 339 0.56 -10.60 27.11
N THR A 340 1.73 -10.59 26.47
CA THR A 340 2.37 -9.36 25.96
C THR A 340 1.48 -8.66 24.95
N THR A 341 0.95 -9.40 23.98
CA THR A 341 -0.02 -8.92 22.99
C THR A 341 -1.26 -8.33 23.65
N LEU A 342 -1.88 -9.05 24.60
CA LEU A 342 -3.05 -8.55 25.32
C LEU A 342 -2.76 -7.27 26.10
N ARG A 343 -1.56 -7.11 26.67
CA ARG A 343 -1.16 -5.86 27.34
C ARG A 343 -1.08 -4.69 26.37
N VAL A 344 -0.53 -4.89 25.18
CA VAL A 344 -0.48 -3.85 24.13
C VAL A 344 -1.90 -3.43 23.77
N PHE A 345 -2.80 -4.38 23.51
CA PHE A 345 -4.20 -4.08 23.20
C PHE A 345 -4.92 -3.38 24.36
N ALA A 346 -4.76 -3.86 25.60
CA ALA A 346 -5.41 -3.26 26.76
C ALA A 346 -4.92 -1.82 27.04
N ARG A 347 -3.62 -1.55 26.89
CA ARG A 347 -3.04 -0.19 27.00
C ARG A 347 -3.61 0.77 25.95
N ASN A 348 -4.03 0.24 24.80
CA ASN A 348 -4.69 0.99 23.73
C ASN A 348 -6.22 0.95 23.85
N GLY A 349 -6.77 0.60 25.02
CA GLY A 349 -8.19 0.72 25.32
C GLY A 349 -9.09 -0.37 24.73
N ILE A 350 -8.53 -1.50 24.27
CA ILE A 350 -9.33 -2.64 23.78
C ILE A 350 -9.94 -3.38 24.97
N LYS A 351 -11.28 -3.29 25.11
CA LYS A 351 -12.01 -3.78 26.30
C LYS A 351 -11.90 -5.29 26.45
N GLN A 352 -12.04 -6.05 25.37
CA GLN A 352 -11.84 -7.49 25.40
C GLN A 352 -10.44 -7.90 25.88
N ALA A 353 -9.40 -7.16 25.51
CA ALA A 353 -8.04 -7.48 25.95
C ALA A 353 -7.88 -7.26 27.45
N LEU A 354 -8.40 -6.14 27.96
CA LEU A 354 -8.44 -5.84 29.38
C LEU A 354 -9.19 -6.91 30.17
N PHE A 355 -10.38 -7.30 29.71
CA PHE A 355 -11.17 -8.35 30.36
C PHE A 355 -10.45 -9.70 30.37
N LYS A 356 -9.83 -10.10 29.25
CA LYS A 356 -9.02 -11.32 29.18
C LYS A 356 -7.85 -11.30 30.17
N LEU A 357 -7.18 -10.16 30.34
CA LEU A 357 -6.11 -10.01 31.34
C LEU A 357 -6.62 -10.09 32.77
N ILE A 358 -7.70 -9.36 33.10
CA ILE A 358 -8.29 -9.39 34.45
C ILE A 358 -8.70 -10.82 34.80
N LYS A 359 -9.43 -11.50 33.90
CA LYS A 359 -9.82 -12.90 34.09
C LYS A 359 -8.62 -13.80 34.33
N HIS A 360 -7.52 -13.61 33.59
CA HIS A 360 -6.30 -14.39 33.79
C HIS A 360 -5.73 -14.20 35.20
N TYR A 361 -5.58 -12.95 35.65
CA TYR A 361 -5.05 -12.65 36.97
C TYR A 361 -5.96 -13.11 38.11
N SER A 362 -7.29 -12.97 37.95
CA SER A 362 -8.26 -13.48 38.92
C SER A 362 -8.15 -15.01 39.11
N LEU A 363 -7.95 -15.76 38.03
CA LEU A 363 -7.76 -17.21 38.10
C LEU A 363 -6.45 -17.59 38.80
N VAL A 364 -5.37 -16.83 38.57
CA VAL A 364 -4.08 -17.05 39.26
C VAL A 364 -4.22 -16.79 40.75
N ILE A 365 -4.87 -15.69 41.14
CA ILE A 365 -5.12 -15.37 42.57
C ILE A 365 -5.98 -16.45 43.21
N LEU A 366 -7.05 -16.89 42.55
CA LEU A 366 -7.91 -17.96 43.04
C LEU A 366 -7.14 -19.27 43.25
N ALA A 367 -6.27 -19.64 42.30
CA ALA A 367 -5.43 -20.83 42.42
C ALA A 367 -4.46 -20.74 43.62
N ILE A 368 -3.84 -19.58 43.84
CA ILE A 368 -2.96 -19.34 45.00
C ILE A 368 -3.74 -19.46 46.31
N LEU A 369 -4.95 -18.88 46.37
CA LEU A 369 -5.82 -18.97 47.56
C LEU A 369 -6.23 -20.41 47.86
N ILE A 370 -6.65 -21.18 46.84
CA ILE A 370 -6.99 -22.60 47.00
C ILE A 370 -5.79 -23.40 47.48
N PHE A 371 -4.61 -23.18 46.90
CA PHE A 371 -3.39 -23.88 47.30
C PHE A 371 -3.00 -23.54 48.75
N GLY A 372 -3.11 -22.28 49.16
CA GLY A 372 -2.88 -21.86 50.54
C GLY A 372 -3.87 -22.49 51.53
N LEU A 373 -5.15 -22.61 51.17
CA LEU A 373 -6.16 -23.29 51.97
C LEU A 373 -5.87 -24.80 52.12
N VAL A 374 -5.46 -25.46 51.02
CA VAL A 374 -5.09 -26.88 51.04
C VAL A 374 -3.85 -27.11 51.91
N LEU A 375 -2.82 -26.27 51.80
CA LEU A 375 -1.63 -26.35 52.64
C LEU A 375 -1.97 -26.17 54.13
N ASN A 376 -2.79 -25.18 54.47
CA ASN A 376 -3.26 -24.96 55.84
C ASN A 376 -4.08 -26.14 56.37
N TYR A 377 -4.90 -26.77 55.54
CA TYR A 377 -5.67 -27.95 55.93
C TYR A 377 -4.76 -29.16 56.21
N LEU A 378 -3.74 -29.37 55.37
CA LEU A 378 -2.79 -30.45 55.55
C LEU A 378 -1.93 -30.26 56.80
N THR A 379 -1.44 -29.04 57.08
CA THR A 379 -0.66 -28.77 58.29
C THR A 379 -1.48 -28.90 59.57
N PHE A 380 -2.78 -28.57 59.53
CA PHE A 380 -3.67 -28.73 60.68
C PHE A 380 -3.98 -30.19 61.00
N ASN A 381 -3.98 -31.10 60.00
CA ASN A 381 -4.26 -32.52 60.20
C ASN A 381 -3.01 -33.37 60.53
N THR A 382 -1.81 -32.79 60.43
CA THR A 382 -0.54 -33.47 60.77
C THR A 382 0.01 -33.11 62.15
N ASN A 383 -0.61 -32.15 62.84
CA ASN A 383 -0.36 -31.80 64.24
C ASN A 383 -1.53 -32.30 65.09
#